data_AF-A0A5N9EA93-F1
#
_entry.id   AF-A0A5N9EA93-F1
#
_cell.length_a   1.000
_cell.length_b   1.000
_cell.length_c   1.000
_cell.angle_alpha   90.00
_cell.angle_beta   90.00
_cell.angle_gamma   90.00
#
_symmetry.space_group_name_H-M   'P 1'
#
loop_
_entity.id
_entity.type
_entity.pdbx_description
1 polymer ?
#
loop_
_entity_poly.entity_id
_entity_poly.type
_entity_poly.pdbx_seq_one_letter_code
_entity_poly.pdbx_strand_id
1 'polypeptide(L)'
;MEITMELLRELTQDDKKMWVIGGSKVSSENSSKGIKEPEVSGKYVTIEADNWHCHLDLDLVTGIQFVVAESHGDMHSYYVRFSGPEFEDTLVRTYFPNPSLDNNEKRVDFQPEKVKAFEEFRDRYVGREGIVFVERPRQTS
;
A
#
# COMPACT_ATOMS: atom_id res chain seq x y z
N MET A 1 -2.08 -16.97 -1.36
CA MET A 1 -0.78 -16.70 -2.04
C MET A 1 -0.99 -16.22 -3.47
N GLU A 2 -1.85 -16.89 -4.25
CA GLU A 2 -2.20 -16.45 -5.62
C GLU A 2 -2.78 -15.03 -5.61
N ILE A 3 -3.74 -14.72 -4.72
CA ILE A 3 -4.30 -13.38 -4.57
C ILE A 3 -3.26 -12.33 -4.18
N THR A 4 -2.30 -12.69 -3.33
CA THR A 4 -1.24 -11.79 -2.86
C THR A 4 -0.39 -11.35 -4.04
N MET A 5 -0.03 -12.30 -4.91
CA MET A 5 0.75 -12.02 -6.11
C MET A 5 -0.05 -11.29 -7.19
N GLU A 6 -1.33 -11.63 -7.39
CA GLU A 6 -2.25 -10.87 -8.25
C GLU A 6 -2.28 -9.39 -7.82
N LEU A 7 -2.51 -9.15 -6.53
CA LEU A 7 -2.58 -7.82 -5.94
C LEU A 7 -1.24 -7.07 -6.06
N LEU A 8 -0.11 -7.69 -5.74
CA LEU A 8 1.21 -7.08 -5.86
C LEU A 8 1.54 -6.70 -7.32
N ARG A 9 1.20 -7.55 -8.29
CA ARG A 9 1.38 -7.26 -9.72
C ARG A 9 0.54 -6.06 -10.15
N GLU A 10 -0.71 -5.97 -9.73
CA GLU A 10 -1.54 -4.81 -10.09
C GLU A 10 -1.07 -3.53 -9.40
N LEU A 11 -0.66 -3.59 -8.13
CA LEU A 11 -0.17 -2.43 -7.40
C LEU A 11 1.11 -1.85 -7.99
N THR A 12 1.95 -2.68 -8.61
CA THR A 12 3.21 -2.28 -9.25
C THR A 12 3.04 -1.77 -10.69
N GLN A 13 1.82 -1.70 -11.23
CA GLN A 13 1.56 -1.09 -12.54
C GLN A 13 1.42 0.45 -12.49
N ASP A 14 1.41 1.05 -11.31
CA ASP A 14 1.21 2.49 -11.12
C ASP A 14 2.42 3.12 -10.41
N ASP A 15 3.15 3.96 -11.14
CA ASP A 15 4.35 4.65 -10.68
C ASP A 15 4.08 5.85 -9.75
N LYS A 16 2.80 6.20 -9.52
CA LYS A 16 2.39 7.30 -8.65
C LYS A 16 2.20 6.88 -7.19
N LYS A 17 2.31 5.59 -6.89
CA LYS A 17 2.18 5.07 -5.52
C LYS A 17 3.45 5.30 -4.72
N MET A 18 3.31 5.39 -3.40
CA MET A 18 4.44 5.41 -2.46
C MET A 18 4.50 4.08 -1.71
N TRP A 19 5.67 3.45 -1.67
CA TRP A 19 5.89 2.19 -0.95
C TRP A 19 6.60 2.44 0.37
N VAL A 20 6.00 1.99 1.46
CA VAL A 20 6.59 2.07 2.79
C VAL A 20 6.96 0.67 3.25
N ILE A 21 8.26 0.42 3.39
CA ILE A 21 8.82 -0.85 3.84
C ILE A 21 9.09 -0.75 5.34
N GLY A 22 8.59 -1.73 6.10
CA GLY A 22 8.69 -1.76 7.56
C GLY A 22 7.58 -1.01 8.29
N GLY A 23 7.80 -0.83 9.60
CA GLY A 23 6.78 -0.45 10.57
C GLY A 23 7.26 0.54 11.62
N SER A 24 6.80 0.37 12.87
CA SER A 24 6.84 1.40 13.92
C SER A 24 8.23 1.82 14.40
N LYS A 25 9.24 0.96 14.28
CA LYS A 25 10.59 1.25 14.80
C LYS A 25 11.48 1.93 13.76
N VAL A 26 11.35 1.51 12.51
CA VAL A 26 12.05 2.05 11.34
C VAL A 26 11.18 1.77 10.12
N SER A 27 11.05 2.77 9.25
CA SER A 27 10.41 2.63 7.95
C SER A 27 11.19 3.36 6.86
N SER A 28 11.14 2.83 5.64
CA SER A 28 11.62 3.52 4.43
C SER A 28 10.43 3.86 3.56
N GLU A 29 10.27 5.13 3.18
CA GLU A 29 9.26 5.59 2.23
C GLU A 29 9.91 5.80 0.86
N ASN A 30 9.38 5.15 -0.17
CA ASN A 30 10.04 5.04 -1.46
C ASN A 30 9.07 5.35 -2.60
N SER A 31 9.50 6.16 -3.57
CA SER A 31 8.71 6.46 -4.77
C SER A 31 8.64 5.26 -5.72
N SER A 32 7.53 5.06 -6.42
CA SER A 32 7.40 4.00 -7.44
C SER A 32 7.98 4.37 -8.82
N LYS A 33 8.85 5.38 -8.92
CA LYS A 33 9.43 5.78 -10.20
C LYS A 33 10.25 4.64 -10.80
N GLY A 34 9.85 4.19 -11.99
CA GLY A 34 10.50 3.06 -12.68
C GLY A 34 10.22 1.70 -12.02
N ILE A 35 9.13 1.59 -11.23
CA ILE A 35 8.73 0.32 -10.63
C ILE A 35 8.48 -0.74 -11.71
N LYS A 36 8.95 -1.96 -11.45
CA LYS A 36 8.88 -3.10 -12.37
C LYS A 36 7.85 -4.11 -11.88
N GLU A 37 7.46 -5.02 -12.77
CA GLU A 37 6.68 -6.19 -12.36
C GLU A 37 7.45 -7.00 -11.29
N PRO A 38 6.79 -7.51 -10.23
CA PRO A 38 7.46 -8.23 -9.17
C PRO A 38 8.02 -9.57 -9.65
N GLU A 39 9.26 -9.87 -9.27
CA GLU A 39 9.90 -11.15 -9.58
C GLU A 39 9.78 -12.11 -8.39
N VAL A 40 9.43 -13.37 -8.65
CA VAL A 40 9.35 -14.41 -7.61
C VAL A 40 10.56 -15.32 -7.67
N SER A 41 11.26 -15.47 -6.55
CA SER A 41 12.38 -16.40 -6.39
C SER A 41 12.22 -17.18 -5.09
N GLY A 42 11.84 -18.46 -5.21
CA GLY A 42 11.47 -19.28 -4.06
C GLY A 42 10.25 -18.71 -3.32
N LYS A 43 10.39 -18.47 -2.02
CA LYS A 43 9.34 -17.85 -1.17
C LYS A 43 9.36 -16.32 -1.18
N TYR A 44 10.35 -15.71 -1.83
CA TYR A 44 10.49 -14.26 -1.85
C TYR A 44 9.88 -13.67 -3.12
N VAL A 45 9.19 -12.55 -2.95
CA VAL A 45 8.87 -11.63 -4.04
C VAL A 45 9.76 -10.41 -3.94
N THR A 46 10.40 -10.05 -5.05
CA THR A 46 11.19 -8.83 -5.19
C THR A 46 10.31 -7.73 -5.76
N ILE A 47 10.23 -6.60 -5.05
CA ILE A 47 9.59 -5.37 -5.51
C ILE A 47 10.71 -4.37 -5.74
N GLU A 48 10.85 -3.86 -6.96
CA GLU A 48 11.98 -3.02 -7.36
C GLU A 48 11.53 -1.83 -8.20
N ALA A 49 12.18 -0.69 -7.96
CA ALA A 49 12.11 0.52 -8.76
C ALA A 49 13.53 1.04 -9.06
N ASP A 50 13.67 2.20 -9.69
CA ASP A 50 14.96 2.69 -10.20
C ASP A 50 16.07 2.79 -9.13
N ASN A 51 15.73 3.12 -7.89
CA ASN A 51 16.69 3.43 -6.84
C ASN A 51 16.49 2.65 -5.53
N TRP A 52 15.56 1.69 -5.50
CA TRP A 52 15.34 0.83 -4.34
C TRP A 52 14.77 -0.52 -4.77
N HIS A 53 15.01 -1.52 -3.94
CA HIS A 53 14.26 -2.77 -3.99
C HIS A 53 14.03 -3.30 -2.58
N CYS A 54 13.08 -4.22 -2.45
CA CYS A 54 12.90 -5.01 -1.25
C CYS A 54 12.53 -6.43 -1.59
N HIS A 55 12.91 -7.37 -0.73
CA HIS A 55 12.46 -8.75 -0.79
C HIS A 55 11.43 -8.98 0.32
N LEU A 56 10.22 -9.37 -0.07
CA LEU A 56 9.15 -9.73 0.85
C LEU A 56 9.00 -11.25 0.86
N ASP A 57 9.10 -11.84 2.05
CA ASP A 57 8.81 -13.26 2.26
C ASP A 57 7.28 -13.45 2.20
N LEU A 58 6.80 -14.13 1.16
CA LEU A 58 5.37 -14.34 0.92
C LEU A 58 4.73 -15.18 2.02
N ASP A 59 5.47 -16.09 2.65
CA ASP A 59 4.97 -16.95 3.72
C ASP A 59 4.65 -16.15 4.99
N LEU A 60 5.25 -14.97 5.15
CA LEU A 60 4.98 -14.08 6.29
C LEU A 60 3.74 -13.21 6.05
N VAL A 61 3.25 -13.08 4.82
CA VAL A 61 2.07 -12.28 4.51
C VAL A 61 0.81 -13.07 4.84
N THR A 62 0.25 -12.83 6.00
CA THR A 62 -0.97 -13.50 6.48
C THR A 62 -2.15 -12.55 6.64
N GLY A 63 -1.90 -11.23 6.58
CA GLY A 63 -2.94 -10.21 6.60
C GLY A 63 -2.79 -9.21 5.45
N ILE A 64 -3.89 -8.90 4.78
CA ILE A 64 -3.97 -7.84 3.77
C ILE A 64 -5.16 -6.95 4.12
N GLN A 65 -4.92 -5.65 4.20
CA GLN A 65 -5.95 -4.66 4.55
C GLN A 65 -5.94 -3.52 3.54
N PHE A 66 -7.12 -3.18 3.01
CA PHE A 66 -7.37 -1.87 2.42
C PHE A 66 -7.70 -0.92 3.55
N VAL A 67 -6.99 0.21 3.63
CA VAL A 67 -7.08 1.11 4.76
C VAL A 67 -7.35 2.53 4.31
N VAL A 68 -8.35 3.15 4.94
CA VAL A 68 -8.51 4.60 5.01
C VAL A 68 -8.13 5.02 6.42
N ALA A 69 -7.14 5.90 6.55
CA ALA A 69 -6.68 6.38 7.85
C ALA A 69 -6.66 7.91 7.87
N GLU A 70 -7.17 8.51 8.94
CA GLU A 70 -6.90 9.93 9.20
C GLU A 70 -5.38 10.13 9.37
N SER A 71 -4.85 11.15 8.70
CA SER A 71 -3.43 11.47 8.60
C SER A 71 -3.15 12.89 9.08
N HIS A 72 -2.02 13.48 8.71
CA HIS A 72 -1.61 14.81 9.17
C HIS A 72 -2.68 15.89 8.93
N GLY A 73 -3.25 16.39 10.03
CA GLY A 73 -4.29 17.42 9.99
C GLY A 73 -5.68 16.83 9.77
N ASP A 74 -6.33 17.26 8.69
CA ASP A 74 -7.66 16.91 8.20
C ASP A 74 -7.62 15.93 6.99
N MET A 75 -6.43 15.49 6.59
CA MET A 75 -6.24 14.65 5.40
C MET A 75 -6.44 13.18 5.73
N HIS A 76 -6.90 12.40 4.75
CA HIS A 76 -6.96 10.94 4.82
C HIS A 76 -5.89 10.31 3.93
N SER A 77 -5.31 9.21 4.40
CA SER A 77 -4.41 8.34 3.64
C SER A 77 -5.14 7.07 3.21
N TYR A 78 -4.90 6.66 1.97
CA TYR A 78 -5.55 5.52 1.33
C TYR A 78 -4.45 4.54 0.93
N TYR A 79 -4.43 3.34 1.51
CA TYR A 79 -3.33 2.41 1.29
C TYR A 79 -3.73 0.95 1.41
N VAL A 80 -2.93 0.08 0.80
CA VAL A 80 -2.96 -1.36 1.06
C VAL A 80 -1.83 -1.69 2.03
N ARG A 81 -2.14 -2.48 3.05
CA ARG A 81 -1.18 -2.96 4.05
C ARG A 81 -1.05 -4.47 3.96
N PHE A 82 0.18 -4.94 3.83
CA PHE A 82 0.57 -6.33 3.97
C PHE A 82 1.22 -6.50 5.34
N SER A 83 0.73 -7.48 6.10
CA SER A 83 1.15 -7.72 7.47
C SER A 83 1.40 -9.18 7.79
N GLY A 84 2.22 -9.37 8.83
CA GLY A 84 2.38 -10.63 9.53
C GLY A 84 1.12 -11.10 10.25
N PRO A 85 1.23 -12.22 11.00
CA PRO A 85 0.15 -12.80 11.78
C PRO A 85 -0.55 -11.75 12.65
N GLU A 86 -1.87 -11.90 12.79
CA GLU A 86 -2.73 -11.06 13.63
C GLU A 86 -2.71 -9.55 13.29
N PHE A 87 -2.21 -9.20 12.09
CA PHE A 87 -2.06 -7.81 11.66
C PHE A 87 -1.13 -6.96 12.56
N GLU A 88 -0.28 -7.57 13.39
CA GLU A 88 0.61 -6.84 14.29
C GLU A 88 1.80 -6.22 13.52
N ASP A 89 2.50 -7.04 12.75
CA ASP A 89 3.69 -6.63 12.03
C ASP A 89 3.37 -6.06 10.66
N THR A 90 3.52 -4.74 10.49
CA THR A 90 3.49 -4.14 9.14
C THR A 90 4.75 -4.51 8.39
N LEU A 91 4.60 -5.28 7.31
CA LEU A 91 5.71 -5.66 6.43
C LEU A 91 5.89 -4.59 5.35
N VAL A 92 4.81 -4.31 4.62
CA VAL A 92 4.80 -3.38 3.48
C VAL A 92 3.47 -2.63 3.44
N ARG A 93 3.53 -1.35 3.09
CA ARG A 93 2.35 -0.55 2.70
C ARG A 93 2.59 0.06 1.33
N THR A 94 1.52 0.19 0.56
CA THR A 94 1.53 1.03 -0.64
C THR A 94 0.39 2.03 -0.59
N TYR A 95 0.73 3.31 -0.71
CA TYR A 95 -0.18 4.44 -0.63
C TYR A 95 -0.61 4.86 -2.02
N PHE A 96 -1.92 5.04 -2.17
CA PHE A 96 -2.50 5.69 -3.34
C PHE A 96 -2.26 7.21 -3.24
N PRO A 97 -2.23 7.93 -4.38
CA PRO A 97 -2.10 9.38 -4.38
C PRO A 97 -3.15 10.04 -3.47
N ASN A 98 -2.71 10.91 -2.57
CA ASN A 98 -3.61 11.58 -1.64
C ASN A 98 -4.57 12.52 -2.41
N PRO A 99 -5.89 12.48 -2.14
CA PRO A 99 -6.87 13.32 -2.84
C PRO A 99 -6.73 14.81 -2.51
N SER A 100 -6.07 15.17 -1.41
CA SER A 100 -5.84 16.56 -1.00
C SER A 100 -4.48 17.11 -1.42
N LEU A 101 -3.66 16.33 -2.16
CA LEU A 101 -2.32 16.73 -2.58
C LEU A 101 -2.15 16.68 -4.11
N ASP A 102 -1.33 17.56 -4.66
CA ASP A 102 -0.82 17.46 -6.04
C ASP A 102 0.35 16.48 -6.15
N ASN A 103 0.92 16.36 -7.35
CA ASN A 103 2.05 15.46 -7.59
C ASN A 103 3.38 15.92 -6.94
N ASN A 104 3.42 17.12 -6.37
CA ASN A 104 4.55 17.66 -5.62
C ASN A 104 4.27 17.70 -4.11
N GLU A 105 3.27 16.95 -3.65
CA GLU A 105 2.85 16.86 -2.24
C GLU A 105 2.36 18.19 -1.66
N LYS A 106 1.89 19.12 -2.51
CA LYS A 106 1.31 20.39 -2.09
C LYS A 106 -0.19 20.27 -1.94
N ARG A 107 -0.74 20.94 -0.92
CA ARG A 107 -2.20 21.01 -0.71
C ARG A 107 -2.90 21.64 -1.91
N VAL A 108 -3.98 21.00 -2.33
CA VAL A 108 -4.90 21.44 -3.38
C VAL A 108 -6.33 21.14 -2.99
N ASP A 109 -7.28 21.62 -3.80
CA ASP A 109 -8.68 21.25 -3.67
C ASP A 109 -8.86 19.72 -3.77
N PHE A 110 -9.84 19.20 -3.05
CA PHE A 110 -10.09 17.77 -2.96
C PHE A 110 -10.40 17.17 -4.35
N GLN A 111 -9.69 16.08 -4.66
CA GLN A 111 -9.74 15.36 -5.93
C GLN A 111 -10.55 14.04 -5.77
N PRO A 112 -11.87 14.04 -6.01
CA PRO A 112 -12.73 12.87 -5.80
C PRO A 112 -12.37 11.67 -6.68
N GLU A 113 -11.77 11.90 -7.85
CA GLU A 113 -11.32 10.85 -8.76
C GLU A 113 -10.22 9.96 -8.17
N LYS A 114 -9.37 10.51 -7.28
CA LYS A 114 -8.33 9.72 -6.59
C LYS A 114 -8.93 8.78 -5.55
N VAL A 115 -9.98 9.22 -4.86
CA VAL A 115 -10.74 8.35 -3.94
C VAL A 115 -11.46 7.26 -4.71
N LYS A 116 -12.14 7.62 -5.81
CA LYS A 116 -12.83 6.66 -6.67
C LYS A 116 -11.87 5.58 -7.20
N ALA A 117 -10.66 5.96 -7.60
CA ALA A 117 -9.65 5.01 -8.06
C ALA A 117 -9.23 4.01 -6.96
N PHE A 118 -9.13 4.46 -5.70
CA PHE A 118 -8.89 3.56 -4.57
C PHE A 118 -10.09 2.64 -4.30
N GLU A 119 -11.31 3.18 -4.30
CA GLU A 119 -12.54 2.41 -4.04
C GLU A 119 -12.78 1.34 -5.11
N GLU A 120 -12.65 1.69 -6.39
CA GLU A 120 -12.75 0.74 -7.50
C GLU A 120 -11.68 -0.35 -7.41
N PHE A 121 -10.46 0.01 -6.98
CA PHE A 121 -9.42 -0.97 -6.74
C PHE A 121 -9.77 -1.88 -5.56
N ARG A 122 -10.17 -1.32 -4.41
CA ARG A 122 -10.58 -2.03 -3.19
C ARG A 122 -11.70 -3.03 -3.47
N ASP A 123 -12.73 -2.62 -4.20
CA ASP A 123 -13.95 -3.41 -4.41
C ASP A 123 -13.70 -4.69 -5.23
N ARG A 124 -12.58 -4.76 -5.96
CA ARG A 124 -12.15 -5.98 -6.66
C ARG A 124 -11.50 -7.03 -5.75
N TYR A 125 -11.07 -6.64 -4.55
CA TYR A 125 -10.24 -7.46 -3.67
C TYR A 125 -10.84 -7.73 -2.29
N VAL A 126 -11.52 -6.76 -1.68
CA VAL A 126 -12.09 -6.93 -0.34
C VAL A 126 -13.13 -8.06 -0.33
N GLY A 127 -13.02 -8.94 0.67
CA GLY A 127 -13.84 -10.14 0.80
C GLY A 127 -13.24 -11.39 0.15
N ARG A 128 -12.20 -11.26 -0.69
CA ARG A 128 -11.44 -12.41 -1.24
C ARG A 128 -10.37 -12.84 -0.26
N GLU A 129 -10.24 -14.15 0.00
CA GLU A 129 -9.12 -14.74 0.78
C GLU A 129 -8.79 -14.00 2.10
N GLY A 130 -9.81 -13.49 2.81
CA GLY A 130 -9.61 -12.77 4.09
C GLY A 130 -9.06 -11.34 3.96
N ILE A 131 -9.01 -10.78 2.75
CA ILE A 131 -8.71 -9.35 2.53
C ILE A 131 -9.85 -8.51 3.10
N VAL A 132 -9.53 -7.57 3.97
CA VAL A 132 -10.51 -6.73 4.66
C VAL A 132 -10.35 -5.24 4.35
N PHE A 133 -11.42 -4.49 4.55
CA PHE A 133 -11.41 -3.04 4.56
C PHE A 133 -11.42 -2.53 6.01
N VAL A 134 -10.61 -1.51 6.30
CA VAL A 134 -10.49 -0.93 7.64
C VAL A 134 -10.47 0.59 7.54
N GLU A 135 -11.31 1.24 8.34
CA GLU A 135 -11.22 2.67 8.61
C GLU A 135 -10.53 2.88 9.95
N ARG A 136 -9.49 3.71 9.97
CA ARG A 136 -8.71 4.00 11.16
C ARG A 136 -8.89 5.47 11.56
N PRO A 137 -9.41 5.75 12.76
CA PRO A 137 -9.37 7.11 13.29
C PRO A 137 -7.92 7.54 13.49
N ARG A 138 -7.68 8.84 13.60
CA ARG A 138 -6.35 9.38 13.84
C ARG A 138 -5.78 8.74 15.10
N GLN A 139 -4.60 8.11 14.96
CA GLN A 139 -3.86 7.69 16.14
C GLN A 139 -3.43 8.96 16.88
N THR A 140 -4.07 9.23 18.01
CA THR A 140 -3.55 10.19 19.00
C THR A 140 -2.28 9.57 19.55
N SER A 141 -1.13 10.14 19.15
CA SER A 141 0.18 9.83 19.73
C SER A 141 0.22 10.19 21.21
#